data_AF-A0A2E7V9R7-F1
#
_entry.id   AF-A0A2E7V9R7-F1
#
_cell.length_a   1.000
_cell.length_b   1.000
_cell.length_c   1.000
_cell.angle_alpha   90.00
_cell.angle_beta   90.00
_cell.angle_gamma   90.00
#
_symmetry.space_group_name_H-M   'P 1'
#
loop_
_entity.id
_entity.type
_entity.pdbx_description
1 polymer ?
#
loop_
_entity_poly.entity_id
_entity_poly.type
_entity_poly.pdbx_seq_one_letter_code
_entity_poly.pdbx_strand_id
1 'polypeptide(L)'
;MFKLQNFLKRYVWDPETTPYFVKVSDLSRSQADNELFFFALMAAILFGMGTFTSITGQAPYGVSKAAAIYCFTVVSAVVLVGTVKTIYAAVYAASAPVIVFFAIFFFGFPEKMALVDELLVLLILLCSIRYMWRIILICRVYSLLPKRAPENPSRRRLF
;
A
#
# COMPACT_ATOMS: atom_id res chain seq x y z
N MET A 1 9.12 -22.91 25.19
CA MET A 1 7.74 -22.52 24.83
C MET A 1 7.79 -21.22 24.04
N PHE A 2 7.71 -21.31 22.71
CA PHE A 2 7.76 -20.15 21.80
C PHE A 2 6.58 -19.22 22.12
N LYS A 3 6.83 -18.05 22.71
CA LYS A 3 5.77 -17.04 22.93
C LYS A 3 5.51 -16.35 21.59
N LEU A 4 4.66 -16.96 20.77
CA LEU A 4 4.23 -16.45 19.47
C LEU A 4 3.80 -14.97 19.56
N GLN A 5 3.14 -14.58 20.66
CA GLN A 5 2.78 -13.20 20.96
C GLN A 5 3.99 -12.23 20.99
N ASN A 6 5.10 -12.63 21.60
CA ASN A 6 6.31 -11.79 21.67
C ASN A 6 7.01 -11.71 20.31
N PHE A 7 6.95 -12.78 19.51
CA PHE A 7 7.47 -12.78 18.13
C PHE A 7 6.61 -11.90 17.21
N LEU A 8 5.29 -12.07 17.21
CA LEU A 8 4.37 -11.25 16.43
C LEU A 8 4.46 -9.77 16.81
N LYS A 9 4.52 -9.46 18.11
CA LYS A 9 4.68 -8.08 18.58
C LYS A 9 6.01 -7.46 18.13
N ARG A 10 7.07 -8.26 18.04
CA ARG A 10 8.41 -7.82 17.61
C ARG A 10 8.58 -7.72 16.09
N TYR A 11 7.73 -8.38 15.29
CA TYR A 11 7.84 -8.36 13.83
C TYR A 11 6.74 -7.53 13.16
N VAL A 12 5.50 -7.60 13.64
CA VAL A 12 4.33 -6.89 13.09
C VAL A 12 4.17 -5.51 13.73
N TRP A 13 4.56 -5.38 15.00
CA TRP A 13 4.40 -4.17 15.81
C TRP A 13 5.73 -3.52 16.21
N ASP A 14 6.76 -3.69 15.41
CA ASP A 14 8.00 -2.95 15.63
C ASP A 14 7.82 -1.54 15.04
N PRO A 15 7.75 -0.49 15.89
CA PRO A 15 7.58 0.88 15.41
C PRO A 15 8.71 1.32 14.47
N GLU A 16 9.80 0.58 14.36
CA GLU A 16 10.88 0.86 13.43
C GLU A 16 10.67 0.34 12.01
N THR A 17 10.07 -0.84 11.88
CA THR A 17 9.87 -1.49 10.57
C THR A 17 8.45 -1.30 10.05
N THR A 18 7.45 -1.13 10.93
CA THR A 18 6.02 -1.01 10.60
C THR A 18 5.34 0.18 11.30
N PRO A 19 5.76 1.42 11.05
CA PRO A 19 5.29 2.63 11.74
C PRO A 19 3.88 3.11 11.31
N TYR A 20 2.94 2.21 11.01
CA TYR A 20 1.62 2.54 10.46
C TYR A 20 0.78 3.46 11.37
N PHE A 21 0.99 3.39 12.69
CA PHE A 21 0.28 4.17 13.70
C PHE A 21 1.05 5.39 14.20
N VAL A 22 2.29 5.61 13.72
CA VAL A 22 3.07 6.80 14.06
C VAL A 22 2.57 7.97 13.21
N LYS A 23 2.42 9.14 13.84
CA LYS A 23 2.05 10.36 13.13
C LYS A 23 3.13 10.71 12.13
N VAL A 24 2.73 11.21 10.96
CA VAL A 24 3.67 11.54 9.86
C VAL A 24 4.72 12.57 10.29
N SER A 25 4.37 13.49 11.20
CA SER A 25 5.28 14.50 11.77
C SER A 25 6.42 13.91 12.59
N ASP A 26 6.20 12.73 13.16
CA ASP A 26 7.09 12.12 14.16
C ASP A 26 7.91 10.98 13.53
N LEU A 27 7.77 10.76 12.21
CA LEU A 27 8.49 9.73 11.48
C LEU A 27 9.96 10.08 11.32
N SER A 28 10.83 9.09 11.52
CA SER A 28 12.21 9.17 11.01
C SER A 28 12.26 8.86 9.51
N ARG A 29 13.32 9.33 8.84
CA ARG A 29 13.50 9.03 7.40
C ARG A 29 13.55 7.52 7.10
N SER A 30 14.20 6.72 7.96
CA SER A 30 14.28 5.26 7.81
C SER A 30 12.93 4.56 7.98
N GLN A 31 12.09 5.05 8.88
CA GLN A 31 10.73 4.54 9.07
C GLN A 31 9.86 4.84 7.84
N ALA A 32 9.97 6.06 7.30
CA ALA A 32 9.30 6.43 6.06
C ALA A 32 9.79 5.60 4.86
N ASP A 33 11.09 5.30 4.78
CA ASP A 33 11.65 4.41 3.75
C ASP A 33 11.03 3.01 3.80
N ASN A 34 11.03 2.38 4.97
CA ASN A 34 10.47 1.03 5.17
C ASN A 34 8.99 0.98 4.79
N GLU A 35 8.24 2.01 5.17
CA GLU A 35 6.82 2.10 4.93
C GLU A 35 6.47 2.32 3.45
N LEU A 36 7.17 3.23 2.78
CA LEU A 36 6.99 3.45 1.34
C LEU A 36 7.41 2.21 0.55
N PHE A 37 8.46 1.51 0.99
CA PHE A 37 8.87 0.25 0.38
C PHE A 37 7.82 -0.85 0.54
N PHE A 38 7.28 -1.04 1.74
CA PHE A 38 6.24 -2.04 1.99
C PHE A 38 4.96 -1.74 1.21
N PHE A 39 4.53 -0.47 1.22
CA PHE A 39 3.44 0.00 0.38
C PHE A 39 3.71 -0.33 -1.10
N ALA A 40 4.91 -0.01 -1.60
CA ALA A 40 5.27 -0.23 -2.98
C ALA A 40 5.21 -1.71 -3.36
N LEU A 41 5.74 -2.59 -2.51
CA LEU A 41 5.72 -4.03 -2.70
C LEU A 41 4.29 -4.58 -2.75
N MET A 42 3.46 -4.24 -1.76
CA MET A 42 2.09 -4.75 -1.67
C MET A 42 1.23 -4.25 -2.83
N ALA A 43 1.30 -2.96 -3.14
CA ALA A 43 0.53 -2.39 -4.25
C ALA A 43 1.01 -2.91 -5.61
N ALA A 44 2.32 -3.12 -5.80
CA ALA A 44 2.84 -3.72 -7.03
C ALA A 44 2.33 -5.15 -7.24
N ILE A 45 2.27 -5.96 -6.17
CA ILE A 45 1.71 -7.32 -6.25
C ILE A 45 0.21 -7.26 -6.60
N LEU A 46 -0.56 -6.43 -5.89
CA LEU A 46 -2.00 -6.33 -6.08
C LEU A 46 -2.37 -5.85 -7.49
N PHE A 47 -1.78 -4.75 -7.97
CA PHE A 47 -2.05 -4.25 -9.32
C PHE A 47 -1.36 -5.06 -10.42
N GLY A 48 -0.26 -5.74 -10.10
CA GLY A 48 0.35 -6.76 -10.96
C GLY A 48 -0.64 -7.88 -11.24
N MET A 49 -1.25 -8.46 -10.19
CA MET A 49 -2.34 -9.44 -10.33
C MET A 49 -3.53 -8.87 -11.10
N GLY A 50 -3.91 -7.61 -10.85
CA GLY A 50 -4.95 -6.91 -11.63
C GLY A 50 -4.65 -6.86 -13.13
N THR A 51 -3.39 -6.62 -13.50
CA THR A 51 -2.95 -6.61 -14.90
C THR A 51 -3.10 -8.01 -15.52
N PHE A 52 -2.61 -9.05 -14.84
CA PHE A 52 -2.70 -10.43 -15.34
C PHE A 52 -4.15 -10.90 -15.49
N THR A 53 -4.98 -10.70 -14.46
CA THR A 53 -6.39 -11.12 -14.46
C THR A 53 -7.23 -10.39 -15.52
N SER A 54 -6.91 -9.12 -15.80
CA SER A 54 -7.57 -8.33 -16.86
C SER A 54 -7.20 -8.81 -18.26
N ILE A 55 -6.00 -9.37 -18.46
CA ILE A 55 -5.56 -9.92 -19.74
C ILE A 55 -6.09 -11.34 -19.94
N THR A 56 -6.04 -12.18 -18.90
CA THR A 56 -6.48 -13.58 -18.97
C THR A 56 -8.00 -13.74 -18.93
N GLY A 57 -8.75 -12.67 -18.66
CA GLY A 57 -10.21 -12.69 -18.57
C GLY A 57 -10.74 -13.33 -17.30
N GLN A 58 -9.87 -13.57 -16.31
CA GLN A 58 -10.28 -14.05 -14.99
C GLN A 58 -10.81 -12.94 -14.07
N ALA A 59 -10.77 -11.68 -14.52
CA ALA A 59 -11.42 -10.59 -13.83
C ALA A 59 -12.96 -10.74 -13.86
N PRO A 60 -13.69 -10.28 -12.81
CA PRO A 60 -15.15 -10.41 -12.73
C PRO A 60 -15.90 -9.81 -13.93
N TYR A 61 -15.31 -8.79 -14.56
CA TYR A 61 -15.88 -8.06 -15.70
C TYR A 61 -15.30 -8.53 -17.06
N GLY A 62 -14.55 -9.63 -17.08
CA GLY A 62 -13.94 -10.18 -18.29
C GLY A 62 -12.66 -9.45 -18.73
N VAL A 63 -12.32 -9.63 -20.01
CA VAL A 63 -11.06 -9.09 -20.59
C VAL A 63 -11.20 -7.60 -20.87
N SER A 64 -10.28 -6.79 -20.32
CA SER A 64 -10.21 -5.35 -20.61
C SER A 64 -8.77 -4.89 -20.79
N LYS A 65 -8.43 -4.50 -22.02
CA LYS A 65 -7.11 -3.96 -22.37
C LYS A 65 -6.83 -2.64 -21.66
N ALA A 66 -7.85 -1.79 -21.54
CA ALA A 66 -7.72 -0.50 -20.86
C ALA A 66 -7.42 -0.68 -19.36
N ALA A 67 -8.12 -1.61 -18.70
CA ALA A 67 -7.86 -1.93 -17.29
C ALA A 67 -6.45 -2.50 -17.10
N ALA A 68 -6.00 -3.39 -17.97
CA ALA A 68 -4.65 -3.96 -17.91
C ALA A 68 -3.56 -2.88 -18.05
N ILE A 69 -3.69 -1.98 -19.03
CA ILE A 69 -2.73 -0.88 -19.23
C ILE A 69 -2.71 0.04 -18.01
N TYR A 70 -3.89 0.37 -17.46
CA TYR A 70 -3.99 1.21 -16.27
C TYR A 70 -3.38 0.55 -15.03
N CYS A 71 -3.65 -0.73 -14.78
CA CYS A 71 -3.02 -1.45 -13.67
C CYS A 71 -1.49 -1.47 -13.82
N PHE A 72 -0.97 -1.64 -15.03
CA PHE A 72 0.46 -1.61 -15.30
C PHE A 72 1.10 -0.22 -15.04
N THR A 73 0.43 0.86 -15.45
CA THR A 73 0.92 2.23 -15.19
C THR A 73 0.89 2.55 -13.69
N VAL A 74 -0.12 2.06 -12.96
CA VAL A 74 -0.18 2.16 -11.50
C VAL A 74 0.97 1.40 -10.85
N VAL A 75 1.30 0.17 -11.29
CA VAL A 75 2.47 -0.56 -10.80
C VAL A 75 3.75 0.25 -10.99
N SER A 76 3.93 0.86 -12.15
CA SER A 76 5.10 1.71 -12.43
C SER A 76 5.17 2.93 -11.50
N ALA A 77 4.04 3.59 -11.27
CA ALA A 77 3.98 4.72 -10.32
C ALA A 77 4.29 4.29 -8.88
N VAL A 78 3.77 3.15 -8.45
CA VAL A 78 4.02 2.59 -7.13
C VAL A 78 5.51 2.25 -6.92
N VAL A 79 6.20 1.74 -7.95
CA VAL A 79 7.65 1.53 -7.91
C VAL A 79 8.41 2.85 -7.78
N LEU A 80 7.97 3.90 -8.50
CA LEU A 80 8.55 5.25 -8.35
C LEU A 80 8.34 5.83 -6.94
N VAL A 81 7.20 5.53 -6.30
CA VAL A 81 6.95 5.92 -4.90
C VAL A 81 7.95 5.24 -3.96
N GLY A 82 8.22 3.94 -4.13
CA GLY A 82 9.18 3.23 -3.27
C GLY A 82 10.63 3.69 -3.45
N THR A 83 11.03 4.01 -4.69
CA THR A 83 12.41 4.33 -5.06
C THR A 83 12.71 5.83 -4.97
N VAL A 84 12.04 6.64 -5.80
CA VAL A 84 12.29 8.08 -5.97
C VAL A 84 11.46 8.92 -5.00
N LYS A 85 10.33 8.38 -4.50
CA LYS A 85 9.45 9.01 -3.50
C LYS A 85 8.84 10.33 -3.98
N THR A 86 8.54 10.41 -5.28
CA THR A 86 7.95 11.60 -5.86
C THR A 86 6.48 11.75 -5.45
N ILE A 87 6.08 12.98 -5.15
CA ILE A 87 4.70 13.31 -4.78
C ILE A 87 3.74 13.00 -5.94
N TYR A 88 4.15 13.29 -7.18
CA TYR A 88 3.34 13.04 -8.38
C TYR A 88 3.02 11.55 -8.57
N ALA A 89 3.98 10.66 -8.33
CA ALA A 89 3.74 9.22 -8.41
C ALA A 89 2.79 8.74 -7.29
N ALA A 90 2.88 9.32 -6.09
CA ALA A 90 1.96 9.01 -4.99
C ALA A 90 0.52 9.46 -5.28
N VAL A 91 0.35 10.65 -5.85
CA VAL A 91 -0.96 11.16 -6.28
C VAL A 91 -1.54 10.30 -7.40
N TYR A 92 -0.73 9.91 -8.38
CA TYR A 92 -1.19 9.01 -9.44
C TYR A 92 -1.59 7.64 -8.89
N ALA A 93 -0.80 7.03 -8.00
CA ALA A 93 -1.15 5.77 -7.34
C ALA A 93 -2.46 5.91 -6.53
N ALA A 94 -2.73 7.07 -5.94
CA ALA A 94 -3.95 7.33 -5.18
C ALA A 94 -5.21 7.35 -6.05
N SER A 95 -5.09 7.56 -7.36
CA SER A 95 -6.22 7.45 -8.28
C SER A 95 -6.79 6.04 -8.35
N ALA A 96 -5.98 5.00 -8.10
CA ALA A 96 -6.39 3.61 -8.27
C ALA A 96 -7.56 3.19 -7.36
N PRO A 97 -7.49 3.35 -6.03
CA PRO A 97 -8.64 3.01 -5.17
C PRO A 97 -9.86 3.93 -5.42
N VAL A 98 -9.65 5.16 -5.87
CA VAL A 98 -10.75 6.07 -6.22
C VAL A 98 -11.49 5.60 -7.48
N ILE A 99 -10.76 5.18 -8.53
CA ILE A 99 -11.35 4.63 -9.75
C ILE A 99 -12.09 3.33 -9.44
N VAL A 100 -11.53 2.45 -8.60
CA VAL A 100 -12.21 1.23 -8.16
C VAL A 100 -13.50 1.56 -7.41
N PHE A 101 -13.51 2.59 -6.57
CA PHE A 101 -14.71 3.05 -5.87
C PHE A 101 -15.80 3.51 -6.83
N PHE A 102 -15.45 4.34 -7.83
CA PHE A 102 -16.39 4.74 -8.86
C PHE A 102 -16.87 3.56 -9.71
N ALA A 103 -16.00 2.62 -10.06
CA ALA A 103 -16.38 1.43 -10.81
C ALA A 103 -17.43 0.60 -10.06
N ILE A 104 -17.23 0.37 -8.75
CA ILE A 104 -18.23 -0.32 -7.93
C ILE A 104 -19.53 0.48 -7.85
N PHE A 105 -19.46 1.81 -7.74
CA PHE A 105 -20.66 2.64 -7.66
C PHE A 105 -21.51 2.61 -8.94
N PHE A 106 -20.88 2.56 -10.12
CA PHE A 106 -21.58 2.54 -11.42
C PHE A 106 -21.95 1.13 -11.91
N PHE A 107 -21.08 0.14 -11.73
CA PHE A 107 -21.26 -1.22 -12.24
C PHE A 107 -21.81 -2.20 -11.19
N GLY A 108 -21.82 -1.82 -9.92
CA GLY A 108 -22.25 -2.67 -8.81
C GLY A 108 -21.21 -3.72 -8.43
N PHE A 109 -21.56 -4.55 -7.43
CA PHE A 109 -20.79 -5.74 -7.07
C PHE A 109 -21.22 -6.94 -7.93
N PRO A 110 -20.35 -7.93 -8.15
CA PRO A 110 -20.72 -9.17 -8.83
C PRO A 110 -21.84 -9.91 -8.08
N GLU A 111 -22.86 -10.38 -8.80
CA GLU A 111 -24.08 -11.02 -8.23
C GLU A 111 -23.83 -12.24 -7.32
N LYS A 112 -22.62 -12.80 -7.33
CA LYS A 112 -22.23 -13.97 -6.52
C LYS A 112 -21.65 -13.61 -5.15
N MET A 113 -21.46 -12.33 -4.83
CA MET A 113 -20.92 -11.92 -3.53
C MET A 113 -22.00 -11.90 -2.46
N ALA A 114 -21.67 -12.42 -1.27
CA ALA A 114 -22.52 -12.23 -0.11
C ALA A 114 -22.46 -10.77 0.36
N LEU A 115 -23.55 -10.24 0.93
CA LEU A 115 -23.60 -8.87 1.47
C LEU A 115 -22.45 -8.55 2.45
N VAL A 116 -22.02 -9.55 3.22
CA VAL A 116 -20.90 -9.41 4.16
C VAL A 116 -19.58 -9.16 3.41
N ASP A 117 -19.36 -9.86 2.30
CA ASP A 117 -18.16 -9.70 1.48
C ASP A 117 -18.13 -8.33 0.79
N GLU A 118 -19.28 -7.86 0.29
CA GLU A 118 -19.43 -6.53 -0.32
C GLU A 118 -19.08 -5.41 0.68
N LEU A 119 -19.64 -5.49 1.90
CA LEU A 119 -19.36 -4.52 2.96
C LEU A 119 -17.87 -4.55 3.37
N LEU A 120 -17.27 -5.74 3.43
CA LEU A 120 -15.87 -5.90 3.77
C LEU A 120 -14.96 -5.30 2.69
N VAL A 121 -15.25 -5.56 1.41
CA VAL A 121 -14.51 -4.97 0.27
C VAL A 121 -14.63 -3.44 0.28
N LEU A 122 -15.84 -2.91 0.51
CA LEU A 122 -16.06 -1.47 0.61
C LEU A 122 -15.27 -0.85 1.77
N LEU A 123 -15.26 -1.50 2.94
CA LEU A 123 -14.50 -1.04 4.09
C LEU A 123 -12.99 -1.03 3.81
N ILE A 124 -12.45 -2.11 3.23
CA ILE A 124 -11.04 -2.18 2.83
C ILE A 124 -10.72 -1.07 1.83
N LEU A 125 -11.61 -0.81 0.88
CA LEU A 125 -11.43 0.23 -0.12
C LEU A 125 -11.38 1.62 0.51
N LEU A 126 -12.29 1.94 1.42
CA LEU A 126 -12.27 3.21 2.15
C LEU A 126 -11.01 3.36 3.01
N CYS A 127 -10.59 2.29 3.69
CA CYS A 127 -9.33 2.26 4.42
C CYS A 127 -8.13 2.51 3.50
N SER A 128 -8.14 1.94 2.28
CA SER A 128 -7.07 2.15 1.30
C SER A 128 -7.02 3.60 0.82
N ILE A 129 -8.16 4.23 0.50
CA ILE A 129 -8.23 5.66 0.13
C ILE A 129 -7.66 6.52 1.26
N ARG A 130 -8.06 6.24 2.50
CA ARG A 130 -7.58 6.95 3.67
C ARG A 130 -6.08 6.77 3.90
N TYR A 131 -5.53 5.60 3.56
CA TYR A 131 -4.11 5.29 3.63
C TYR A 131 -3.31 5.99 2.52
N MET A 132 -3.85 6.12 1.32
CA MET A 132 -3.20 6.85 0.21
C MET A 132 -2.89 8.30 0.57
N TRP A 133 -3.78 8.96 1.31
CA TRP A 133 -3.50 10.31 1.85
C TRP A 133 -2.23 10.35 2.69
N ARG A 134 -2.00 9.31 3.49
CA ARG A 134 -0.82 9.20 4.35
C ARG A 134 0.45 9.01 3.51
N ILE A 135 0.41 8.18 2.46
CA ILE A 135 1.53 8.02 1.52
C ILE A 135 1.90 9.35 0.86
N ILE A 136 0.90 10.11 0.39
CA ILE A 136 1.13 11.43 -0.21
C ILE A 136 1.80 12.38 0.80
N LEU A 137 1.32 12.41 2.05
CA LEU A 137 1.91 13.23 3.10
C LEU A 137 3.37 12.83 3.38
N ILE A 138 3.66 11.53 3.49
CA ILE A 138 5.02 11.02 3.70
C ILE A 138 5.93 11.49 2.56
N CYS A 139 5.55 11.29 1.29
CA CYS A 139 6.33 11.76 0.15
C CYS A 139 6.54 13.29 0.15
N ARG A 140 5.54 14.06 0.62
CA ARG A 140 5.63 15.52 0.70
C ARG A 140 6.62 16.00 1.76
N VAL A 141 6.64 15.38 2.94
CA VAL A 141 7.51 15.80 4.04
C VAL A 141 8.85 15.07 4.07
N TYR A 142 9.05 14.07 3.22
CA TYR A 142 10.21 13.18 3.24
C TYR A 142 11.57 13.91 3.28
N SER A 143 11.71 15.00 2.53
CA SER A 143 12.94 15.81 2.49
C SER A 143 13.24 16.50 3.83
N LEU A 144 12.22 16.78 4.63
CA LEU A 144 12.29 17.46 5.93
C LEU A 144 12.46 16.50 7.10
N LEU A 145 12.21 15.19 6.91
CA LEU A 145 12.28 14.22 7.99
C LEU A 145 13.71 14.08 8.53
N PRO A 146 13.88 14.00 9.86
CA PRO A 146 15.19 13.86 10.47
C PRO A 146 15.82 12.53 10.05
N LYS A 147 17.10 12.59 9.69
CA LYS A 147 17.92 11.39 9.53
C LYS A 147 18.23 10.87 10.94
N ARG A 148 17.71 9.69 11.28
CA ARG A 148 17.92 9.07 12.59
C ARG A 148 19.43 8.89 12.83
N ALA A 149 19.90 9.13 14.06
CA ALA A 149 21.24 8.73 14.46
C ALA A 149 21.41 7.21 14.28
N PRO A 150 22.58 6.71 13.85
CA PRO A 150 22.80 5.29 13.68
C PRO A 150 22.53 4.58 15.01
N GLU A 151 21.51 3.72 15.03
CA GLU A 151 21.15 2.98 16.23
C GLU A 151 22.22 1.92 16.52
N ASN A 152 22.53 1.77 17.80
CA ASN A 152 23.59 0.89 18.27
C ASN A 152 23.37 -0.55 17.74
N PRO A 153 24.29 -1.11 16.93
CA PRO A 153 24.13 -2.42 16.30
C PRO A 153 23.98 -3.58 17.30
N SER A 154 24.20 -3.33 18.60
CA SER A 154 23.98 -4.30 19.67
C SER A 154 22.52 -4.77 19.81
N ARG A 155 21.52 -4.00 19.35
CA ARG A 155 20.10 -4.39 19.43
C ARG A 155 19.62 -5.32 18.30
N ARG A 156 20.41 -5.45 17.22
CA ARG A 156 20.10 -6.23 16.00
C ARG A 156 20.93 -7.51 15.85
N ARG A 157 21.73 -7.92 16.83
CA ARG A 157 22.42 -9.20 16.75
C ARG A 157 21.46 -10.34 17.07
N LEU A 158 21.11 -11.08 16.03
CA LEU A 158 20.44 -12.39 16.08
C LEU A 158 21.45 -13.55 16.11
N PHE A 159 22.71 -13.28 16.50
CA PHE A 159 23.74 -14.23 16.94
C PHE A 159 24.65 -13.56 17.98
#